data_AF-A0A6J8BG14-F1
#
_entry.id   AF-A0A6J8BG14-F1
#
_cell.length_a   1.000
_cell.length_b   1.000
_cell.length_c   1.000
_cell.angle_alpha   90.00
_cell.angle_beta   90.00
_cell.angle_gamma   90.00
#
_symmetry.space_group_name_H-M   'P 1'
#
loop_
_entity.id
_entity.type
_entity.pdbx_description
1 polymer ?
#
loop_
_entity_poly.entity_id
_entity_poly.type
_entity_poly.pdbx_seq_one_letter_code
_entity_poly.pdbx_strand_id
1 'polypeptide(L)'
;MCIVCKKQNSNTSRHKLIVVPNEAKTQTFIDKGIFISTNSRCSDHRVGKYFKQEALKALKHTSSSTFFNRTDVNDLLDRTRSMLKDVGKLNFDVQISMSDDDFVNLTGLTKQQLDVVATHVTDLRNSAVRSIRTCLAILLVKLRTGLSNTILGTLFSLKSYNIRRSVHSARESLIKNFVPSFLGFNHMSHSVFAQKDNSNCQNIVYRKQ
;
A
#
# COMPACT_ATOMS: atom_id res chain seq x y z
N MET A 1 18.37 15.71 -16.09
CA MET A 1 19.14 14.76 -15.26
C MET A 1 18.26 14.27 -14.11
N CYS A 2 18.35 13.00 -13.73
CA CYS A 2 17.64 12.46 -12.57
C CYS A 2 18.24 13.02 -11.27
N ILE A 3 17.40 13.47 -10.32
CA ILE A 3 17.91 13.99 -9.04
C ILE A 3 18.53 12.91 -8.14
N VAL A 4 18.05 11.66 -8.24
CA VAL A 4 18.51 10.54 -7.42
C VAL A 4 19.77 9.89 -8.02
N CYS A 5 19.69 9.36 -9.24
CA CYS A 5 20.79 8.58 -9.84
C CYS A 5 21.70 9.38 -10.79
N LYS A 6 21.45 10.67 -10.97
CA LYS A 6 22.22 11.58 -11.86
C LYS A 6 22.31 11.16 -13.34
N LYS A 7 21.58 10.11 -13.77
CA LYS A 7 21.48 9.73 -15.19
C LYS A 7 20.79 10.83 -16.02
N GLN A 8 21.31 11.09 -17.21
CA GLN A 8 20.73 12.06 -18.15
C GLN A 8 19.51 11.47 -18.87
N ASN A 9 18.68 12.35 -19.45
CA ASN A 9 17.54 11.92 -20.26
C ASN A 9 18.07 11.45 -21.61
N SER A 10 18.33 10.15 -21.79
CA SER A 10 18.63 9.62 -23.12
C SER A 10 17.35 9.12 -23.78
N ASN A 11 17.26 9.29 -25.11
CA ASN A 11 16.18 8.72 -25.92
C ASN A 11 16.15 7.17 -25.90
N THR A 12 17.21 6.55 -25.36
CA THR A 12 17.40 5.11 -25.16
C THR A 12 17.11 4.64 -23.73
N SER A 13 16.80 5.54 -22.79
CA SER A 13 16.47 5.17 -21.42
C SER A 13 15.05 4.60 -21.36
N ARG A 14 14.87 3.41 -20.77
CA ARG A 14 13.57 2.74 -20.62
C ARG A 14 12.50 3.58 -19.94
N HIS A 15 12.87 4.65 -19.23
CA HIS A 15 11.93 5.48 -18.50
C HIS A 15 12.19 6.98 -18.67
N LYS A 16 11.16 7.69 -19.13
CA LYS A 16 11.14 9.14 -19.33
C LYS A 16 11.26 9.87 -17.99
N LEU A 17 12.19 10.82 -17.89
CA LEU A 17 12.31 11.66 -16.70
C LEU A 17 11.10 12.60 -16.59
N ILE A 18 10.35 12.52 -15.50
CA ILE A 18 9.23 13.42 -15.21
C ILE A 18 9.53 14.30 -14.01
N VAL A 19 8.83 15.43 -13.89
CA VAL A 19 8.98 16.33 -12.75
C VAL A 19 8.58 15.61 -11.46
N VAL A 20 9.38 15.78 -10.41
CA VAL A 20 9.13 15.18 -9.11
C VAL A 20 7.83 15.76 -8.52
N PRO A 21 6.84 14.92 -8.15
CA PRO A 21 5.58 15.35 -7.55
C PRO A 21 5.82 16.06 -6.23
N ASN A 22 4.87 16.91 -5.84
CA ASN A 22 4.96 17.69 -4.63
C ASN A 22 4.98 16.80 -3.37
N GLU A 23 4.25 15.69 -3.38
CA GLU A 23 4.20 14.72 -2.28
C GLU A 23 5.58 14.10 -2.02
N ALA A 24 6.30 13.72 -3.07
CA ALA A 24 7.69 13.23 -2.97
C ALA A 24 8.67 14.31 -2.49
N LYS A 25 8.48 15.58 -2.89
CA LYS A 25 9.29 16.71 -2.40
C LYS A 25 9.07 16.93 -0.90
N THR A 26 7.83 16.99 -0.46
CA THR A 26 7.47 17.18 0.95
C THR A 26 7.92 15.99 1.80
N GLN A 27 7.75 14.76 1.32
CA GLN A 27 8.30 13.57 1.98
C GLN A 27 9.81 13.67 2.17
N THR A 28 10.55 14.05 1.12
CA THR A 28 12.01 14.20 1.21
C THR A 28 12.41 15.25 2.25
N PHE A 29 11.66 16.35 2.31
CA PHE A 29 11.89 17.39 3.31
C PHE A 29 11.63 16.89 4.74
N ILE A 30 10.53 16.19 4.97
CA ILE A 30 10.18 15.65 6.30
C ILE A 30 11.20 14.58 6.74
N ASP A 31 11.56 13.66 5.85
CA ASP A 31 12.38 12.48 6.21
C ASP A 31 13.89 12.79 6.26
N LYS A 32 14.35 13.80 5.51
CA LYS A 32 15.79 14.08 5.31
C LYS A 32 16.18 15.54 5.53
N GLY A 33 15.24 16.47 5.67
CA GLY A 33 15.53 17.91 5.65
C GLY A 33 16.05 18.41 4.29
N ILE A 34 15.91 17.60 3.23
CA ILE A 34 16.41 17.95 1.90
C ILE A 34 15.28 18.59 1.11
N PHE A 35 15.53 19.80 0.61
CA PHE A 35 14.63 20.47 -0.31
C PHE A 35 14.91 20.07 -1.77
N ILE A 36 13.85 19.72 -2.48
CA ILE A 36 13.90 19.40 -3.91
C ILE A 36 13.26 20.53 -4.69
N SER A 37 14.03 21.15 -5.59
CA SER A 37 13.56 22.25 -6.43
C SER A 37 12.42 21.85 -7.37
N THR A 38 11.60 22.82 -7.75
CA THR A 38 10.34 22.61 -8.48
C THR A 38 10.54 21.86 -9.80
N ASN A 39 11.64 22.14 -10.51
CA ASN A 39 11.98 21.56 -11.82
C ASN A 39 12.78 20.26 -11.76
N SER A 40 13.06 19.74 -10.56
CA SER A 40 13.78 18.48 -10.40
C SER A 40 13.02 17.32 -11.03
N ARG A 41 13.73 16.40 -11.69
CA ARG A 41 13.14 15.29 -12.44
C ARG A 41 13.60 13.92 -11.92
N CYS A 42 12.71 12.94 -12.00
CA CYS A 42 12.96 11.54 -11.66
C CYS A 42 12.08 10.61 -12.50
N SER A 43 12.56 9.39 -12.78
CA SER A 43 11.78 8.30 -13.39
C SER A 43 11.37 7.26 -12.34
N ASP A 44 12.27 6.34 -12.00
CA ASP A 44 11.96 4.98 -11.49
C ASP A 44 12.13 4.80 -9.99
N HIS A 45 12.57 5.86 -9.33
CA HIS A 45 12.83 5.86 -7.91
C HIS A 45 11.59 6.15 -7.08
N ARG A 46 10.40 6.08 -7.70
CA ARG A 46 9.12 6.44 -7.09
C ARG A 46 8.15 5.26 -7.09
N VAL A 47 7.21 5.33 -6.17
CA VAL A 47 6.04 4.45 -6.07
C VAL A 47 4.84 5.36 -5.89
N GLY A 48 3.95 5.37 -6.89
CA GLY A 48 2.90 6.38 -6.98
C GLY A 48 3.46 7.80 -6.98
N LYS A 49 3.07 8.62 -6.00
CA LYS A 49 3.48 10.01 -5.86
C LYS A 49 4.70 10.23 -4.96
N TYR A 50 5.27 9.16 -4.40
CA TYR A 50 6.27 9.21 -3.34
C TYR A 50 7.59 8.57 -3.77
N PHE A 51 8.69 8.87 -3.08
CA PHE A 51 9.97 8.19 -3.31
C PHE A 51 10.02 6.83 -2.63
N LYS A 52 10.71 5.87 -3.25
CA LYS A 52 11.10 4.61 -2.62
C LYS A 52 12.06 4.87 -1.46
N GLN A 53 12.06 4.01 -0.46
CA GLN A 53 12.99 4.13 0.67
C GLN A 53 14.47 4.12 0.22
N GLU A 54 14.82 3.28 -0.74
CA GLU A 54 16.16 3.24 -1.34
C GLU A 54 16.53 4.58 -2.00
N ALA A 55 15.57 5.22 -2.65
CA ALA A 55 15.75 6.51 -3.30
C ALA A 55 15.99 7.62 -2.28
N LEU A 56 15.22 7.64 -1.19
CA LEU A 56 15.39 8.59 -0.09
C LEU A 56 16.74 8.44 0.58
N LYS A 57 17.23 7.20 0.74
CA LYS A 57 18.58 6.92 1.25
C LYS A 57 19.68 7.41 0.30
N ALA A 58 19.46 7.31 -1.02
CA ALA A 58 20.41 7.75 -2.03
C ALA A 58 20.44 9.27 -2.22
N LEU A 59 19.38 10.00 -1.85
CA LEU A 59 19.35 11.46 -1.91
C LEU A 59 20.35 12.05 -0.91
N LYS A 60 21.18 12.97 -1.41
CA LYS A 60 22.20 13.70 -0.63
C LYS A 60 22.03 15.20 -0.85
N HIS A 61 22.42 15.98 0.16
CA HIS A 61 22.57 17.42 0.00
C HIS A 61 23.56 17.66 -1.15
N THR A 62 23.09 18.34 -2.19
CA THR A 62 23.93 18.71 -3.34
C THR A 62 24.64 20.05 -3.10
N SER A 63 24.14 20.85 -2.15
CA SER A 63 24.64 22.18 -1.81
C SER A 63 24.48 22.42 -0.30
N SER A 64 25.33 23.27 0.28
CA SER A 64 25.23 23.70 1.69
C SER A 64 24.06 24.66 1.94
N SER A 65 23.55 25.32 0.90
CA SER A 65 22.39 26.19 0.96
C SER A 65 21.49 26.02 -0.27
N THR A 66 20.20 26.32 -0.12
CA THR A 66 19.22 26.33 -1.19
C THR A 66 18.40 27.61 -1.10
N PHE A 67 18.20 28.28 -2.22
CA PHE A 67 17.34 29.47 -2.29
C PHE A 67 15.88 29.06 -2.42
N PHE A 68 15.02 29.74 -1.68
CA PHE A 68 13.58 29.60 -1.74
C PHE A 68 12.96 30.91 -2.19
N ASN A 69 11.99 30.85 -3.10
CA ASN A 69 11.09 31.98 -3.31
C ASN A 69 9.90 31.90 -2.34
N ARG A 70 9.16 33.01 -2.19
CA ARG A 70 8.01 33.12 -1.30
C ARG A 70 6.97 32.01 -1.54
N THR A 71 6.73 31.66 -2.80
CA THR A 71 5.74 30.64 -3.19
C THR A 71 6.20 29.25 -2.75
N ASP A 72 7.47 28.90 -2.97
CA ASP A 72 8.04 27.60 -2.59
C ASP A 72 7.96 27.37 -1.07
N VAL A 73 8.22 28.43 -0.27
CA VAL A 73 8.09 28.36 1.20
C VAL A 73 6.65 28.14 1.62
N ASN A 74 5.71 28.96 1.12
CA ASN A 74 4.29 28.82 1.46
C ASN A 74 3.76 27.44 1.07
N ASP A 75 4.05 26.99 -0.14
CA ASP A 75 3.63 25.67 -0.62
C ASP A 75 4.23 24.55 0.22
N LEU A 76 5.51 24.65 0.61
CA LEU A 76 6.15 23.65 1.48
C LEU A 76 5.48 23.60 2.86
N LEU A 77 5.23 24.75 3.48
CA LEU A 77 4.58 24.84 4.78
C LEU A 77 3.15 24.30 4.75
N ASP A 78 2.36 24.66 3.73
CA ASP A 78 0.98 24.20 3.60
C ASP A 78 0.90 22.69 3.32
N ARG A 79 1.80 22.16 2.49
CA ARG A 79 1.90 20.71 2.27
C ARG A 79 2.34 19.97 3.52
N THR A 80 3.31 20.51 4.26
CA THR A 80 3.77 19.91 5.52
C THR A 80 2.65 19.90 6.55
N ARG A 81 1.92 21.01 6.72
CA ARG A 81 0.72 21.08 7.57
C ARG A 81 -0.34 20.06 7.15
N SER A 82 -0.58 19.92 5.85
CA SER A 82 -1.54 18.94 5.35
C SER A 82 -1.12 17.50 5.69
N MET A 83 0.17 17.17 5.55
CA MET A 83 0.67 15.84 5.92
C MET A 83 0.60 15.59 7.42
N LEU A 84 0.92 16.60 8.25
CA LEU A 84 0.84 16.50 9.71
C LEU A 84 -0.58 16.24 10.21
N LYS A 85 -1.61 16.72 9.50
CA LYS A 85 -3.02 16.42 9.85
C LYS A 85 -3.35 14.94 9.77
N ASP A 86 -2.57 14.16 9.02
CA ASP A 86 -2.79 12.72 8.83
C ASP A 86 -1.81 11.84 9.62
N VAL A 87 -0.87 12.45 10.36
CA VAL A 87 0.03 11.73 11.24
C VAL A 87 -0.76 11.02 12.34
N GLY A 88 -0.40 9.76 12.59
CA GLY A 88 -1.05 8.91 13.59
C GLY A 88 -2.37 8.27 13.12
N LYS A 89 -2.82 8.55 11.89
CA LYS A 89 -3.97 7.88 11.29
C LYS A 89 -3.53 6.66 10.49
N LEU A 90 -4.25 5.57 10.62
CA LEU A 90 -4.06 4.41 9.75
C LEU A 90 -4.56 4.73 8.34
N ASN A 91 -3.63 4.79 7.40
CA ASN A 91 -3.92 5.01 5.99
C ASN A 91 -3.41 3.83 5.17
N PHE A 92 -4.31 3.00 4.68
CA PHE A 92 -3.96 1.81 3.89
C PHE A 92 -3.85 2.09 2.38
N ASP A 93 -4.22 3.28 1.93
CA ASP A 93 -4.21 3.67 0.51
C ASP A 93 -2.84 4.19 0.05
N VAL A 94 -2.04 4.71 0.97
CA VAL A 94 -0.70 5.23 0.67
C VAL A 94 0.34 4.15 0.97
N GLN A 95 0.99 3.63 -0.07
CA GLN A 95 1.90 2.48 0.07
C GLN A 95 3.11 2.73 1.00
N ILE A 96 3.48 3.99 1.21
CA ILE A 96 4.59 4.40 2.08
C ILE A 96 4.16 4.79 3.51
N SER A 97 2.85 4.79 3.81
CA SER A 97 2.34 5.31 5.10
C SER A 97 2.75 4.48 6.31
N MET A 98 3.02 3.18 6.09
CA MET A 98 3.40 2.22 7.12
C MET A 98 4.37 1.20 6.53
N SER A 99 5.19 0.58 7.39
CA SER A 99 6.08 -0.51 6.97
C SER A 99 5.25 -1.74 6.55
N ASP A 100 5.86 -2.67 5.82
CA ASP A 100 5.19 -3.94 5.49
C ASP A 100 4.96 -4.79 6.75
N ASP A 101 5.88 -4.74 7.73
CA ASP A 101 5.74 -5.44 9.00
C ASP A 101 4.55 -4.91 9.81
N ASP A 102 4.40 -3.59 9.94
CA ASP A 102 3.24 -2.99 10.61
C ASP A 102 1.94 -3.34 9.90
N PHE A 103 1.96 -3.37 8.57
CA PHE A 103 0.82 -3.74 7.76
C PHE A 103 0.40 -5.20 8.03
N VAL A 104 1.36 -6.12 8.09
CA VAL A 104 1.13 -7.53 8.43
C VAL A 104 0.68 -7.68 9.88
N ASN A 105 1.27 -6.96 10.83
CA ASN A 105 0.88 -6.99 12.24
C ASN A 105 -0.58 -6.56 12.43
N LEU A 106 -1.00 -5.52 11.71
CA LEU A 106 -2.35 -4.98 11.78
C LEU A 106 -3.39 -5.82 11.04
N THR A 107 -3.06 -6.36 9.85
CA THR A 107 -4.05 -7.00 8.97
C THR A 107 -3.89 -8.51 8.81
N GLY A 108 -2.73 -9.06 9.17
CA GLY A 108 -2.32 -10.43 8.87
C GLY A 108 -1.89 -10.68 7.43
N LEU A 109 -1.91 -9.67 6.57
CA LEU A 109 -1.57 -9.78 5.14
C LEU A 109 -0.46 -8.80 4.78
N THR A 110 0.33 -9.11 3.76
CA THR A 110 1.22 -8.13 3.12
C THR A 110 0.42 -7.13 2.28
N LYS A 111 1.04 -6.00 1.91
CA LYS A 111 0.41 -4.98 1.06
C LYS A 111 -0.07 -5.55 -0.27
N GLN A 112 0.73 -6.42 -0.89
CA GLN A 112 0.43 -7.06 -2.17
C GLN A 112 -0.69 -8.09 -2.03
N GLN A 113 -0.69 -8.88 -0.96
CA GLN A 113 -1.79 -9.81 -0.70
C GLN A 113 -3.12 -9.09 -0.52
N LEU A 114 -3.13 -7.93 0.15
CA LEU A 114 -4.36 -7.13 0.25
C LEU A 114 -4.82 -6.61 -1.12
N ASP A 115 -3.91 -6.22 -2.01
CA ASP A 115 -4.28 -5.84 -3.39
C ASP A 115 -4.92 -7.00 -4.14
N VAL A 116 -4.36 -8.20 -4.03
CA VAL A 116 -4.93 -9.41 -4.62
C VAL A 116 -6.33 -9.67 -4.05
N VAL A 117 -6.53 -9.56 -2.74
CA VAL A 117 -7.89 -9.70 -2.17
C VAL A 117 -8.81 -8.63 -2.74
N ALA A 118 -8.36 -7.37 -2.83
CA ALA A 118 -9.16 -6.27 -3.34
C ALA A 118 -9.61 -6.46 -4.79
N THR A 119 -8.83 -7.12 -5.66
CA THR A 119 -9.25 -7.38 -7.05
C THR A 119 -10.38 -8.39 -7.18
N HIS A 120 -10.59 -9.25 -6.17
CA HIS A 120 -11.64 -10.28 -6.19
C HIS A 120 -12.95 -9.80 -5.55
N VAL A 121 -12.98 -8.60 -4.98
CA VAL A 121 -14.13 -8.08 -4.23
C VAL A 121 -14.84 -7.02 -5.06
N THR A 122 -15.61 -7.46 -6.06
CA THR A 122 -16.20 -6.60 -7.11
C THR A 122 -17.41 -5.78 -6.66
N ASP A 123 -18.10 -6.19 -5.59
CA ASP A 123 -19.32 -5.51 -5.12
C ASP A 123 -19.01 -4.32 -4.19
N LEU A 124 -17.77 -4.17 -3.74
CA LEU A 124 -17.34 -3.00 -3.00
C LEU A 124 -17.06 -1.83 -3.94
N ARG A 125 -17.58 -0.66 -3.58
CA ARG A 125 -17.31 0.59 -4.30
C ARG A 125 -16.45 1.52 -3.45
N ASN A 126 -15.56 2.25 -4.13
CA ASN A 126 -14.91 3.41 -3.54
C ASN A 126 -15.98 4.47 -3.21
N SER A 127 -15.75 5.21 -2.14
CA SER A 127 -16.58 6.36 -1.75
C SER A 127 -15.67 7.55 -1.42
N ALA A 128 -16.26 8.73 -1.26
CA ALA A 128 -15.50 9.92 -0.83
C ALA A 128 -14.81 9.75 0.54
N VAL A 129 -15.30 8.83 1.37
CA VAL A 129 -14.83 8.64 2.75
C VAL A 129 -13.81 7.51 2.87
N ARG A 130 -13.88 6.51 1.99
CA ARG A 130 -13.03 5.31 2.05
C ARG A 130 -12.88 4.65 0.70
N SER A 131 -11.70 4.10 0.47
CA SER A 131 -11.45 3.17 -0.63
C SER A 131 -11.92 1.74 -0.30
N ILE A 132 -11.91 0.88 -1.31
CA ILE A 132 -12.07 -0.57 -1.16
C ILE A 132 -10.97 -1.14 -0.24
N ARG A 133 -9.72 -0.70 -0.46
CA ARG A 133 -8.54 -1.16 0.30
C ARG A 133 -8.65 -0.82 1.78
N THR A 134 -9.00 0.42 2.11
CA THR A 134 -9.26 0.86 3.48
C THR A 134 -10.46 0.14 4.09
N CYS A 135 -11.51 -0.16 3.32
CA CYS A 135 -12.65 -0.94 3.81
C CYS A 135 -12.26 -2.36 4.22
N LEU A 136 -11.46 -3.05 3.40
CA LEU A 136 -10.94 -4.38 3.70
C LEU A 136 -9.99 -4.34 4.89
N ALA A 137 -9.08 -3.35 4.93
CA ALA A 137 -8.17 -3.16 6.05
C ALA A 137 -8.91 -2.96 7.38
N ILE A 138 -9.97 -2.15 7.42
CA ILE A 138 -10.78 -1.96 8.64
C ILE A 138 -11.33 -3.31 9.16
N LEU A 139 -11.85 -4.15 8.26
CA LEU A 139 -12.34 -5.48 8.64
C LEU A 139 -11.20 -6.35 9.18
N LEU A 140 -10.08 -6.43 8.47
CA LEU A 140 -8.95 -7.27 8.86
C LEU A 140 -8.34 -6.84 10.20
N VAL A 141 -8.13 -5.53 10.39
CA VAL A 141 -7.67 -4.98 11.67
C VAL A 141 -8.66 -5.32 12.79
N LYS A 142 -9.97 -5.21 12.54
CA LYS A 142 -10.98 -5.58 13.54
C LYS A 142 -10.92 -7.05 13.90
N LEU A 143 -10.81 -7.95 12.92
CA LEU A 143 -10.72 -9.38 13.14
C LEU A 143 -9.41 -9.76 13.87
N ARG A 144 -8.31 -9.07 13.57
CA ARG A 144 -6.99 -9.33 14.15
C ARG A 144 -6.87 -8.84 15.59
N THR A 145 -7.45 -7.68 15.89
CA THR A 145 -7.24 -6.98 17.17
C THR A 145 -8.42 -7.07 18.14
N GLY A 146 -9.62 -7.39 17.66
CA GLY A 146 -10.84 -7.40 18.49
C GLY A 146 -11.31 -6.01 18.95
N LEU A 147 -10.73 -4.92 18.44
CA LEU A 147 -11.02 -3.57 18.92
C LEU A 147 -12.47 -3.12 18.65
N SER A 148 -12.97 -2.26 19.55
CA SER A 148 -14.30 -1.65 19.42
C SER A 148 -14.38 -0.73 18.20
N ASN A 149 -15.59 -0.53 17.67
CA ASN A 149 -15.79 0.36 16.52
C ASN A 149 -15.43 1.81 16.83
N THR A 150 -15.47 2.22 18.10
CA THR A 150 -15.08 3.55 18.55
C THR A 150 -13.57 3.72 18.50
N ILE A 151 -12.80 2.74 19.00
CA ILE A 151 -11.33 2.79 18.94
C ILE A 151 -10.85 2.75 17.48
N LEU A 152 -11.42 1.84 16.67
CA LEU A 152 -11.12 1.81 15.24
C LEU A 152 -11.52 3.13 14.56
N GLY A 153 -12.61 3.75 15.00
CA GLY A 153 -13.01 5.07 14.53
C GLY A 153 -11.93 6.12 14.76
N THR A 154 -11.33 6.14 15.95
CA THR A 154 -10.17 7.01 16.25
C THR A 154 -8.97 6.69 15.36
N LEU A 155 -8.57 5.42 15.26
CA LEU A 155 -7.37 5.00 14.51
C LEU A 155 -7.46 5.31 13.01
N PHE A 156 -8.64 5.13 12.42
CA PHE A 156 -8.89 5.43 11.00
C PHE A 156 -9.41 6.85 10.75
N SER A 157 -9.62 7.65 11.80
CA SER A 157 -10.29 8.96 11.74
C SER A 157 -11.65 8.92 11.03
N LEU A 158 -12.45 7.90 11.35
CA LEU A 158 -13.79 7.69 10.84
C LEU A 158 -14.80 7.63 11.99
N LYS A 159 -16.03 8.06 11.73
CA LYS A 159 -17.12 7.89 12.70
C LYS A 159 -17.44 6.40 12.91
N SER A 160 -17.82 5.98 14.11
CA SER A 160 -18.07 4.57 14.44
C SER A 160 -19.10 3.87 13.54
N TYR A 161 -20.08 4.61 13.01
CA TYR A 161 -21.04 4.06 12.04
C TYR A 161 -20.40 3.75 10.68
N ASN A 162 -19.40 4.53 10.24
CA ASN A 162 -18.64 4.26 9.03
C ASN A 162 -17.80 2.99 9.22
N ILE A 163 -17.19 2.81 10.39
CA ILE A 163 -16.49 1.56 10.74
C ILE A 163 -17.44 0.38 10.65
N ARG A 164 -18.59 0.44 11.34
CA ARG A 164 -19.61 -0.62 11.31
C ARG A 164 -20.04 -0.97 9.88
N ARG A 165 -20.34 0.04 9.06
CA ARG A 165 -20.75 -0.16 7.66
C ARG A 165 -19.62 -0.77 6.82
N SER A 166 -18.37 -0.38 7.06
CA SER A 166 -17.20 -0.90 6.36
C SER A 166 -16.97 -2.37 6.68
N VAL A 167 -17.00 -2.73 7.97
CA VAL A 167 -16.90 -4.12 8.45
C VAL A 167 -17.98 -4.99 7.81
N HIS A 168 -19.23 -4.54 7.86
CA HIS A 168 -20.34 -5.29 7.28
C HIS A 168 -20.19 -5.47 5.76
N SER A 169 -19.94 -4.38 5.02
CA SER A 169 -19.83 -4.43 3.56
C SER A 169 -18.65 -5.30 3.10
N ALA A 170 -17.49 -5.17 3.77
CA ALA A 170 -16.32 -5.98 3.46
C ALA A 170 -16.57 -7.47 3.75
N ARG A 171 -17.22 -7.78 4.87
CA ARG A 171 -17.56 -9.16 5.24
C ARG A 171 -18.45 -9.82 4.19
N GLU A 172 -19.56 -9.17 3.86
CA GLU A 172 -20.52 -9.73 2.89
C GLU A 172 -19.86 -9.93 1.52
N SER A 173 -19.04 -8.97 1.09
CA SER A 173 -18.40 -9.08 -0.21
C SER A 173 -17.30 -10.15 -0.25
N LEU A 174 -16.56 -10.36 0.85
CA LEU A 174 -15.61 -11.48 0.95
C LEU A 174 -16.32 -12.83 0.96
N ILE A 175 -17.40 -12.99 1.75
CA ILE A 175 -18.16 -14.25 1.82
C ILE A 175 -18.75 -14.61 0.47
N LYS A 176 -19.22 -13.61 -0.28
CA LYS A 176 -19.84 -13.81 -1.58
C LYS A 176 -18.83 -14.09 -2.69
N ASN A 177 -17.74 -13.32 -2.76
CA ASN A 177 -16.88 -13.30 -3.96
C ASN A 177 -15.51 -13.95 -3.75
N PHE A 178 -15.00 -13.97 -2.51
CA PHE A 178 -13.64 -14.44 -2.22
C PHE A 178 -13.64 -15.83 -1.58
N VAL A 179 -14.37 -16.02 -0.47
CA VAL A 179 -14.37 -17.28 0.29
C VAL A 179 -14.72 -18.52 -0.56
N PRO A 180 -15.76 -18.51 -1.43
CA PRO A 180 -16.17 -19.72 -2.14
C PRO A 180 -15.09 -20.24 -3.09
N SER A 181 -14.35 -19.31 -3.70
CA SER A 181 -13.31 -19.58 -4.68
C SER A 181 -11.90 -19.34 -4.16
N PHE A 182 -11.67 -19.34 -2.83
CA PHE A 182 -10.31 -19.33 -2.23
C PHE A 182 -10.19 -20.10 -0.91
N LEU A 183 -11.30 -20.46 -0.25
CA LEU A 183 -11.30 -21.06 1.11
C LEU A 183 -12.24 -22.27 1.26
N GLY A 184 -12.94 -22.70 0.20
CA GLY A 184 -13.80 -23.89 0.22
C GLY A 184 -13.06 -25.19 -0.14
N PHE A 185 -13.68 -26.34 0.15
CA PHE A 185 -13.19 -27.67 -0.30
C PHE A 185 -13.08 -27.80 -1.83
N ASN A 186 -13.73 -26.91 -2.58
CA ASN A 186 -13.70 -26.84 -4.05
C ASN A 186 -12.39 -26.27 -4.62
N HIS A 187 -11.42 -25.89 -3.78
CA HIS A 187 -10.14 -25.32 -4.22
C HIS A 187 -9.07 -26.36 -4.57
N MET A 188 -9.33 -27.63 -4.29
CA MET A 188 -8.70 -28.73 -5.01
C MET A 188 -9.66 -29.08 -6.14
N SER A 189 -9.28 -28.82 -7.40
CA SER A 189 -9.97 -29.50 -8.50
C SER A 189 -9.84 -31.00 -8.26
N HIS A 190 -10.88 -31.77 -8.57
CA HIS A 190 -10.84 -33.23 -8.47
C HIS A 190 -9.60 -33.84 -9.14
N SER A 191 -9.07 -33.18 -10.17
CA SER A 191 -7.81 -33.53 -10.84
C SER A 191 -6.56 -33.38 -9.96
N VAL A 192 -6.46 -32.33 -9.13
CA VAL A 192 -5.33 -32.13 -8.21
C VAL A 192 -5.42 -33.08 -7.02
N PHE A 193 -6.64 -33.38 -6.55
CA PHE A 193 -6.86 -34.38 -5.50
C PHE A 193 -6.51 -35.80 -6.00
N ALA A 194 -7.01 -36.18 -7.18
CA ALA A 194 -6.72 -37.47 -7.80
C ALA A 194 -5.22 -37.68 -8.10
N GLN A 195 -4.48 -36.65 -8.49
CA GLN A 195 -3.02 -36.76 -8.68
C GLN A 195 -2.24 -36.94 -7.37
N LYS A 196 -2.74 -36.36 -6.27
CA LYS A 196 -2.11 -36.44 -4.94
C LYS A 196 -2.37 -37.79 -4.25
N ASP A 197 -3.54 -38.41 -4.48
CA ASP A 197 -3.83 -39.77 -4.00
C ASP A 197 -3.19 -40.85 -4.87
N ASN A 198 -3.10 -40.66 -6.19
CA ASN A 198 -2.53 -41.68 -7.07
C ASN A 198 -1.00 -41.84 -6.93
N SER A 199 -0.30 -40.83 -6.41
CA SER A 199 1.15 -40.90 -6.10
C SER A 199 1.45 -41.61 -4.77
N ASN A 200 0.48 -41.72 -3.86
CA ASN A 200 0.60 -42.53 -2.65
C ASN A 200 0.07 -43.96 -2.82
N CYS A 201 -0.91 -44.20 -3.68
CA CYS A 201 -1.44 -45.55 -3.91
C CYS A 201 -0.55 -46.42 -4.82
N GLN A 202 0.31 -45.85 -5.67
CA GLN A 202 1.27 -46.64 -6.46
C GLN A 202 2.45 -47.17 -5.64
N ASN A 203 2.78 -46.57 -4.49
CA ASN A 203 3.90 -47.04 -3.65
C ASN A 203 3.52 -48.12 -2.62
N ILE A 204 2.23 -48.45 -2.48
CA ILE A 204 1.76 -49.49 -1.55
C ILE A 204 1.50 -50.82 -2.30
N VAL A 205 1.27 -50.79 -3.61
CA VAL A 205 1.00 -52.02 -4.41
C VAL A 205 2.28 -52.72 -4.89
N TYR A 206 3.45 -52.06 -4.89
CA TYR A 206 4.73 -52.66 -5.32
C TYR A 206 5.71 -53.01 -4.19
N ARG A 207 5.28 -53.07 -2.92
CA ARG A 207 6.08 -53.60 -1.79
C ARG A 207 5.54 -54.93 -1.27
N LYS A 208 5.41 -55.92 -2.15
CA LYS A 208 5.42 -57.35 -1.80
C LYS A 208 6.05 -58.16 -2.94
N GLN A 209 7.37 -58.21 -2.96
CA GLN A 209 8.15 -59.40 -3.35
C GLN A 209 9.29 -59.53 -2.34
#